data_AF-A0A954I412-F1
#
_entry.id   AF-A0A954I412-F1
#
_cell.length_a   1.000
_cell.length_b   1.000
_cell.length_c   1.000
_cell.angle_alpha   90.00
_cell.angle_beta   90.00
_cell.angle_gamma   90.00
#
_symmetry.space_group_name_H-M   'P 1'
#
loop_
_entity.id
_entity.type
_entity.pdbx_description
1 polymer ?
#
loop_
_entity_poly.entity_id
_entity_poly.type
_entity_poly.pdbx_seq_one_letter_code
_entity_poly.pdbx_strand_id
1 'polypeptide(L)'
;ELLVGSFDRPNLLYRVERRRKLLGQVTGIIDRHADSAGIIYCLTRKETEQLSSQLNELGYHSRPYHAGLSDEARQTHQEAFIRDEVQVIVATVAFGMGIDKPDVRYVIHTGVPKSIEHYQQETGRAGRDGLEAECWLFFGGQDLKTWDFLISRQPDVVQETSRELLQSMLDFADGLTCRHRALVQYFGQDLPADCGDSCDLCRGEVALADDSLKIGQMILSSIYRQGERFGSEYTALVLTGQTDERIQRNGHHELSTYGLLREHSIQAVQDWVGDLQRQGYLVRTGEYSTLSITDSGRRLLKGDTAPILRAPGGNRTSAARRRRSDDADSWEGVDEGLFELLRNLRTDRARERGVPPYVIFGDAALRDMARRRPSTPAGFLEVRGVGQKKCDDYGADFVAAIVEYCSAHDVASDVQTTPPRPKPAPRSTDAPSAAALKAFPLFESGAGIDDVAASLGRARTTVLGYLSEFLHARCITDAGPWVDADTIREVHSVYDDLQAPDRLKPVYEQLAGAVDYDTLRIILTCRRNADAANTEP
;
A
#
# COMPACT_ATOMS: atom_id res chain seq x y z
N GLU A 1 17.51 0.46 -39.41
CA GLU A 1 17.41 -0.55 -38.35
C GLU A 1 16.57 0.03 -37.22
N LEU A 2 15.55 -0.68 -36.74
CA LEU A 2 14.68 -0.23 -35.66
C LEU A 2 15.27 -0.75 -34.34
N LEU A 3 15.74 0.14 -33.47
CA LEU A 3 16.25 -0.23 -32.15
C LEU A 3 15.13 -0.10 -31.13
N VAL A 4 14.73 -1.22 -30.52
CA VAL A 4 13.73 -1.28 -29.45
C VAL A 4 14.46 -1.53 -28.13
N GLY A 5 14.36 -0.59 -27.19
CA GLY A 5 14.94 -0.72 -25.85
C GLY A 5 14.19 -1.72 -24.97
N SER A 6 14.75 -2.02 -23.79
CA SER A 6 14.04 -2.84 -22.80
C SER A 6 12.84 -2.07 -22.23
N PHE A 7 11.71 -2.77 -22.08
CA PHE A 7 10.54 -2.25 -21.37
C PHE A 7 10.64 -2.41 -19.84
N ASP A 8 11.69 -3.08 -19.35
CA ASP A 8 11.88 -3.28 -17.92
C ASP A 8 12.40 -2.00 -17.24
N ARG A 9 11.88 -1.75 -16.03
CA ARG A 9 12.27 -0.64 -15.17
C ARG A 9 12.62 -1.20 -13.80
N PRO A 10 13.84 -1.73 -13.61
CA PRO A 10 14.21 -2.47 -12.41
C PRO A 10 14.18 -1.61 -11.13
N ASN A 11 14.26 -0.29 -11.28
CA ASN A 11 14.16 0.67 -10.19
C ASN A 11 12.72 0.91 -9.69
N LEU A 12 11.71 0.35 -10.36
CA LEU A 12 10.31 0.48 -9.95
C LEU A 12 9.85 -0.74 -9.18
N LEU A 13 9.32 -0.51 -7.99
CA LEU A 13 8.81 -1.53 -7.11
C LEU A 13 7.29 -1.66 -7.26
N TYR A 14 6.84 -2.67 -8.01
CA TYR A 14 5.42 -2.87 -8.30
C TYR A 14 4.69 -3.65 -7.20
N ARG A 15 3.56 -3.10 -6.75
CA ARG A 15 2.67 -3.76 -5.79
C ARG A 15 1.22 -3.64 -6.20
N VAL A 16 0.49 -4.74 -6.09
CA VAL A 16 -0.94 -4.77 -6.40
C VAL A 16 -1.72 -5.24 -5.17
N GLU A 17 -2.74 -4.48 -4.78
CA GLU A 17 -3.58 -4.79 -3.62
C GLU A 17 -5.06 -4.54 -3.91
N ARG A 18 -5.96 -5.32 -3.27
CA ARG A 18 -7.39 -5.04 -3.33
C ARG A 18 -7.73 -3.72 -2.64
N ARG A 19 -8.56 -2.91 -3.30
CA ARG A 19 -9.10 -1.65 -2.78
C ARG A 19 -10.00 -1.93 -1.58
N ARG A 20 -9.67 -1.31 -0.44
CA ARG A 20 -10.44 -1.39 0.81
C ARG A 20 -10.66 0.01 1.38
N LYS A 21 -10.15 0.31 2.57
CA LYS A 21 -10.12 1.67 3.15
C LYS A 21 -9.14 2.53 2.35
N LEU A 22 -9.55 2.99 1.16
CA LEU A 22 -8.66 3.62 0.18
C LEU A 22 -7.83 4.75 0.78
N LEU A 23 -8.46 5.66 1.54
CA LEU A 23 -7.75 6.79 2.16
C LEU A 23 -6.62 6.31 3.09
N GLY A 24 -6.87 5.28 3.91
CA GLY A 24 -5.85 4.66 4.76
C GLY A 24 -4.76 3.92 3.99
N GLN A 25 -5.11 3.28 2.88
CA GLN A 25 -4.11 2.63 2.02
C GLN A 25 -3.22 3.68 1.34
N VAL A 26 -3.80 4.79 0.87
CA VAL A 26 -3.08 5.91 0.23
C VAL A 26 -2.18 6.61 1.23
N THR A 27 -2.71 7.07 2.36
CA THR A 27 -1.95 7.78 3.40
C THR A 27 -0.79 6.92 3.94
N GLY A 28 -1.03 5.64 4.20
CA GLY A 28 0.04 4.72 4.61
C GLY A 28 1.11 4.44 3.54
N ILE A 29 0.90 4.84 2.28
CA ILE A 29 1.96 4.89 1.25
C ILE A 29 2.68 6.24 1.32
N ILE A 30 1.93 7.35 1.35
CA ILE A 30 2.50 8.70 1.43
C ILE A 30 3.43 8.82 2.64
N ASP A 31 3.04 8.30 3.80
CA ASP A 31 3.83 8.34 5.03
C ASP A 31 5.18 7.61 4.94
N ARG A 32 5.30 6.61 4.06
CA ARG A 32 6.59 5.92 3.81
C ARG A 32 7.55 6.74 2.97
N HIS A 33 7.03 7.76 2.30
CA HIS A 33 7.75 8.66 1.41
C HIS A 33 7.51 10.09 1.85
N ALA A 34 7.57 10.34 3.16
CA ALA A 34 7.44 11.68 3.72
C ALA A 34 8.40 12.64 2.98
N ASP A 35 7.89 13.82 2.65
CA ASP A 35 8.60 14.87 1.90
C ASP A 35 8.95 14.55 0.44
N SER A 36 8.49 13.41 -0.09
CA SER A 36 8.76 13.03 -1.48
C SER A 36 7.59 13.32 -2.41
N ALA A 37 7.90 13.66 -3.66
CA ALA A 37 6.89 13.88 -4.67
C ALA A 37 6.21 12.59 -5.12
N GLY A 38 4.88 12.63 -5.25
CA GLY A 38 4.08 11.49 -5.65
C GLY A 38 2.87 11.83 -6.51
N ILE A 39 2.45 10.86 -7.32
CA ILE A 39 1.30 10.98 -8.23
C ILE A 39 0.25 9.95 -7.84
N ILE A 40 -1.01 10.39 -7.73
CA ILE A 40 -2.15 9.51 -7.45
C ILE A 40 -3.12 9.58 -8.64
N TYR A 41 -3.22 8.51 -9.41
CA TYR A 41 -4.15 8.36 -10.51
C TYR A 41 -5.52 7.82 -10.06
N CYS A 42 -6.56 8.60 -10.34
CA CYS A 42 -7.96 8.27 -10.09
C CYS A 42 -8.73 8.10 -11.42
N LEU A 43 -9.83 7.33 -11.39
CA LEU A 43 -10.64 7.07 -12.58
C LEU A 43 -11.52 8.26 -12.97
N THR A 44 -11.95 9.06 -11.99
CA THR A 44 -12.93 10.14 -12.22
C THR A 44 -12.45 11.49 -11.66
N ARG A 45 -12.93 12.57 -12.28
CA ARG A 45 -12.67 13.96 -11.83
C ARG A 45 -13.19 14.20 -10.41
N LYS A 46 -14.34 13.60 -10.09
CA LYS A 46 -14.92 13.68 -8.76
C LYS A 46 -14.01 13.04 -7.71
N GLU A 47 -13.44 11.87 -8.02
CA GLU A 47 -12.53 11.18 -7.12
C GLU A 47 -11.22 11.95 -6.93
N THR A 48 -10.70 12.63 -7.97
CA THR A 48 -9.49 13.47 -7.82
C THR A 48 -9.70 14.63 -6.86
N GLU A 49 -10.82 15.35 -6.99
CA GLU A 49 -11.15 16.48 -6.10
C GLU A 49 -11.39 16.00 -4.67
N GLN A 50 -12.19 14.93 -4.50
CA GLN A 50 -12.51 14.38 -3.18
C GLN A 50 -11.29 13.87 -2.45
N LEU A 51 -10.45 13.06 -3.11
CA LEU A 51 -9.26 12.51 -2.47
C LEU A 51 -8.24 13.60 -2.13
N SER A 52 -8.05 14.60 -3.01
CA SER A 52 -7.18 15.73 -2.70
C SER A 52 -7.68 16.55 -1.50
N SER A 53 -9.00 16.82 -1.40
CA SER A 53 -9.58 17.48 -0.21
C SER A 53 -9.30 16.69 1.06
N GLN A 54 -9.57 15.38 1.04
CA GLN A 54 -9.39 14.50 2.21
C GLN A 54 -7.92 14.40 2.65
N LEU A 55 -6.98 14.39 1.71
CA LEU A 55 -5.56 14.42 2.00
C LEU A 55 -5.15 15.76 2.65
N ASN A 56 -5.65 16.89 2.14
CA ASN A 56 -5.37 18.20 2.72
C ASN A 56 -5.99 18.35 4.13
N GLU A 57 -7.18 17.78 4.38
CA GLU A 57 -7.81 17.74 5.71
C GLU A 57 -7.01 16.93 6.76
N LEU A 58 -6.16 16.01 6.28
CA LEU A 58 -5.24 15.21 7.08
C LEU A 58 -3.82 15.82 7.16
N GLY A 59 -3.58 16.99 6.56
CA GLY A 59 -2.31 17.70 6.62
C GLY A 59 -1.33 17.40 5.48
N TYR A 60 -1.69 16.57 4.50
CA TYR A 60 -0.85 16.37 3.31
C TYR A 60 -1.07 17.48 2.29
N HIS A 61 -0.01 18.05 1.71
CA HIS A 61 -0.19 19.03 0.65
C HIS A 61 -0.44 18.34 -0.68
N SER A 62 -1.68 18.42 -1.15
CA SER A 62 -2.08 17.85 -2.44
C SER A 62 -2.90 18.80 -3.29
N ARG A 63 -2.83 18.64 -4.62
CA ARG A 63 -3.70 19.35 -5.58
C ARG A 63 -4.36 18.39 -6.56
N PRO A 64 -5.63 18.61 -6.94
CA PRO A 64 -6.29 17.83 -7.97
C PRO A 64 -5.80 18.25 -9.36
N TYR A 65 -5.79 17.33 -10.34
CA TYR A 65 -5.50 17.65 -11.73
C TYR A 65 -6.38 16.83 -12.69
N HIS A 66 -7.21 17.52 -13.48
CA HIS A 66 -8.03 16.87 -14.50
C HIS A 66 -8.47 17.87 -15.57
N ALA A 67 -8.94 17.35 -16.71
CA ALA A 67 -9.46 18.14 -17.83
C ALA A 67 -10.76 18.93 -17.55
N GLY A 68 -11.21 18.99 -16.28
CA GLY A 68 -12.32 19.86 -15.87
C GLY A 68 -11.86 21.18 -15.27
N LEU A 69 -10.58 21.29 -14.91
CA LEU A 69 -9.97 22.52 -14.41
C LEU A 69 -9.70 23.49 -15.58
N SER A 70 -9.67 24.79 -15.28
CA SER A 70 -9.20 25.80 -16.23
C SER A 70 -7.72 25.58 -16.57
N ASP A 71 -7.29 26.08 -17.72
CA ASP A 71 -5.89 25.97 -18.16
C ASP A 71 -4.93 26.63 -17.16
N GLU A 72 -5.32 27.78 -16.62
CA GLU A 72 -4.59 28.50 -15.57
C GLU A 72 -4.45 27.68 -14.28
N ALA A 73 -5.52 27.02 -13.83
CA ALA A 73 -5.48 26.16 -12.65
C ALA A 73 -4.60 24.93 -12.88
N ARG A 74 -4.69 24.31 -14.06
CA ARG A 74 -3.83 23.17 -14.44
C ARG A 74 -2.35 23.57 -14.43
N GLN A 75 -2.02 24.71 -15.05
CA GLN A 75 -0.65 25.22 -15.06
C GLN A 75 -0.15 25.52 -13.64
N THR A 76 -0.95 26.21 -12.83
CA THR A 76 -0.60 26.53 -11.44
C THR A 76 -0.32 25.28 -10.61
N HIS A 77 -1.19 24.26 -10.70
CA HIS A 77 -1.00 23.01 -9.96
C HIS A 77 0.20 22.21 -10.44
N GLN A 78 0.45 22.19 -11.75
CA GLN A 78 1.62 21.54 -12.33
C GLN A 78 2.92 22.24 -11.90
N GLU A 79 2.98 23.56 -11.95
CA GLU A 79 4.16 24.33 -11.52
C GLU A 79 4.43 24.14 -10.03
N ALA A 80 3.40 24.19 -9.18
CA ALA A 80 3.53 23.94 -7.75
C ALA A 80 4.10 22.54 -7.45
N PHE A 81 3.67 21.52 -8.20
CA PHE A 81 4.21 20.16 -8.07
C PHE A 81 5.66 20.05 -8.56
N ILE A 82 6.01 20.72 -9.66
CA ILE A 82 7.38 20.72 -10.19
C ILE A 82 8.37 21.43 -9.24
N ARG A 83 7.92 22.49 -8.57
CA ARG A 83 8.72 23.31 -7.63
C ARG A 83 8.71 22.78 -6.19
N ASP A 84 8.13 21.61 -5.95
CA ASP A 84 7.99 21.01 -4.61
C ASP A 84 7.20 21.87 -3.61
N GLU A 85 6.37 22.81 -4.09
CA GLU A 85 5.40 23.55 -3.27
C GLU A 85 4.21 22.66 -2.84
N VAL A 86 3.97 21.59 -3.59
CA VAL A 86 2.97 20.56 -3.32
C VAL A 86 3.62 19.19 -3.57
N GLN A 87 3.63 18.32 -2.57
CA GLN A 87 4.25 17.00 -2.68
C GLN A 87 3.40 16.02 -3.48
N VAL A 88 2.07 16.15 -3.47
CA VAL A 88 1.16 15.16 -4.07
C VAL A 88 0.25 15.76 -5.12
N ILE A 89 0.23 15.16 -6.30
CA ILE A 89 -0.77 15.48 -7.32
C ILE A 89 -1.77 14.33 -7.46
N VAL A 90 -3.06 14.65 -7.33
CA VAL A 90 -4.16 13.69 -7.47
C VAL A 90 -4.83 13.91 -8.82
N ALA A 91 -4.65 13.00 -9.76
CA ALA A 91 -4.94 13.26 -11.15
C ALA A 91 -5.75 12.19 -11.86
N THR A 92 -6.44 12.56 -12.94
CA THR A 92 -6.87 11.60 -13.95
C THR A 92 -5.78 11.40 -15.00
N VAL A 93 -6.02 10.52 -15.97
CA VAL A 93 -5.13 10.29 -17.14
C VAL A 93 -4.77 11.56 -17.93
N ALA A 94 -5.47 12.68 -17.70
CA ALA A 94 -5.13 13.98 -18.28
C ALA A 94 -3.77 14.52 -17.78
N PHE A 95 -3.30 14.06 -16.63
CA PHE A 95 -1.97 14.40 -16.10
C PHE A 95 -0.94 13.43 -16.66
N GLY A 96 -0.37 13.78 -17.82
CA GLY A 96 0.69 12.94 -18.37
C GLY A 96 1.45 13.44 -19.59
N MET A 97 0.84 14.25 -20.45
CA MET A 97 1.58 14.84 -21.56
C MET A 97 2.41 16.03 -21.03
N GLY A 98 3.73 15.89 -20.93
CA GLY A 98 4.64 17.03 -20.70
C GLY A 98 5.13 17.28 -19.28
N ILE A 99 4.93 16.36 -18.33
CA ILE A 99 5.53 16.46 -16.99
C ILE A 99 6.83 15.67 -16.95
N ASP A 100 7.90 16.38 -16.59
CA ASP A 100 9.25 15.85 -16.46
C ASP A 100 9.84 16.22 -15.10
N LYS A 101 9.26 15.66 -14.04
CA LYS A 101 9.83 15.69 -12.69
C LYS A 101 10.57 14.37 -12.47
N PRO A 102 11.91 14.38 -12.35
CA PRO A 102 12.69 13.14 -12.38
C PRO A 102 12.58 12.31 -11.09
N ASP A 103 12.22 12.95 -9.98
CA ASP A 103 12.31 12.48 -8.60
C ASP A 103 10.96 12.09 -7.97
N VAL A 104 9.99 11.66 -8.80
CA VAL A 104 8.73 11.09 -8.30
C VAL A 104 9.00 9.74 -7.63
N ARG A 105 8.77 9.64 -6.31
CA ARG A 105 9.09 8.45 -5.49
C ARG A 105 7.97 7.43 -5.40
N TYR A 106 6.73 7.83 -5.69
CA TYR A 106 5.63 6.88 -5.78
C TYR A 106 4.56 7.28 -6.78
N VAL A 107 3.96 6.27 -7.40
CA VAL A 107 2.76 6.39 -8.23
C VAL A 107 1.71 5.44 -7.67
N ILE A 108 0.51 5.96 -7.42
CA ILE A 108 -0.61 5.18 -6.88
C ILE A 108 -1.77 5.23 -7.87
N HIS A 109 -2.25 4.08 -8.30
CA HIS A 109 -3.50 3.94 -9.03
C HIS A 109 -4.61 3.53 -8.05
N THR A 110 -5.63 4.37 -7.87
CA THR A 110 -6.76 4.07 -6.96
C THR A 110 -7.80 3.11 -7.56
N GLY A 111 -7.65 2.80 -8.84
CA GLY A 111 -8.45 1.85 -9.61
C GLY A 111 -7.67 1.38 -10.83
N VAL A 112 -8.15 0.32 -11.47
CA VAL A 112 -7.51 -0.30 -12.63
C VAL A 112 -7.46 0.67 -13.82
N PRO A 113 -6.29 0.96 -14.41
CA PRO A 113 -6.19 1.72 -15.67
C PRO A 113 -6.90 1.02 -16.83
N LYS A 114 -7.14 1.75 -17.92
CA LYS A 114 -7.84 1.17 -19.09
C LYS A 114 -7.07 0.06 -19.79
N SER A 115 -5.75 0.02 -19.64
CA SER A 115 -4.89 -0.95 -20.30
C SER A 115 -3.49 -0.99 -19.67
N ILE A 116 -2.72 -2.05 -19.96
CA ILE A 116 -1.34 -2.21 -19.48
C ILE A 116 -0.42 -1.12 -20.05
N GLU A 117 -0.65 -0.64 -21.27
CA GLU A 117 0.11 0.46 -21.87
C GLU A 117 -0.03 1.75 -21.06
N HIS A 118 -1.25 2.04 -20.61
CA HIS A 118 -1.50 3.24 -19.80
C HIS A 118 -0.86 3.09 -18.43
N TYR A 119 -1.03 1.92 -17.81
CA TYR A 119 -0.38 1.61 -16.54
C TYR A 119 1.14 1.78 -16.62
N GLN A 120 1.79 1.27 -17.67
CA GLN A 120 3.24 1.39 -17.84
C GLN A 120 3.68 2.83 -18.12
N GLN A 121 2.96 3.59 -18.94
CA GLN A 121 3.26 5.00 -19.19
C GLN A 121 3.12 5.85 -17.92
N GLU A 122 2.10 5.57 -17.10
CA GLU A 122 1.79 6.28 -15.87
C GLU A 122 2.79 5.95 -14.76
N THR A 123 3.05 4.66 -14.51
CA THR A 123 4.07 4.21 -13.54
C THR A 123 5.48 4.59 -13.97
N GLY A 124 5.76 4.64 -15.28
CA GLY A 124 7.06 5.06 -15.83
C GLY A 124 7.46 6.51 -15.55
N ARG A 125 6.56 7.31 -14.96
CA ARG A 125 6.86 8.65 -14.43
C ARG A 125 7.64 8.61 -13.12
N ALA A 126 7.52 7.52 -12.38
CA ALA A 126 8.28 7.31 -11.16
C ALA A 126 9.76 7.07 -11.48
N GLY A 127 10.63 7.52 -10.58
CA GLY A 127 12.06 7.21 -10.57
C GLY A 127 12.77 7.38 -11.92
N ARG A 128 12.54 8.49 -12.62
CA ARG A 128 13.24 8.78 -13.89
C ARG A 128 14.71 9.13 -13.66
N ASP A 129 15.05 9.57 -12.45
CA ASP A 129 16.43 9.67 -11.93
C ASP A 129 17.14 8.31 -11.77
N GLY A 130 16.43 7.19 -11.96
CA GLY A 130 16.95 5.84 -11.81
C GLY A 130 16.98 5.34 -10.37
N LEU A 131 16.55 6.14 -9.40
CA LEU A 131 16.42 5.72 -7.99
C LEU A 131 15.14 4.92 -7.78
N GLU A 132 15.10 4.20 -6.66
CA GLU A 132 13.93 3.39 -6.30
C GLU A 132 12.66 4.25 -6.22
N ALA A 133 11.56 3.72 -6.74
CA ALA A 133 10.25 4.32 -6.59
C ALA A 133 9.16 3.25 -6.53
N GLU A 134 8.09 3.48 -5.77
CA GLU A 134 7.01 2.51 -5.58
C GLU A 134 5.85 2.76 -6.54
N CYS A 135 5.34 1.69 -7.14
CA CYS A 135 4.16 1.73 -8.00
C CYS A 135 3.06 0.85 -7.41
N TRP A 136 2.01 1.48 -6.88
CA TRP A 136 0.88 0.83 -6.24
C TRP A 136 -0.33 0.81 -7.15
N LEU A 137 -0.92 -0.37 -7.31
CA LEU A 137 -2.21 -0.54 -7.99
C LEU A 137 -3.24 -1.06 -7.01
N PHE A 138 -4.28 -0.26 -6.77
CA PHE A 138 -5.49 -0.70 -6.08
C PHE A 138 -6.55 -1.13 -7.10
N PHE A 139 -7.19 -2.27 -6.84
CA PHE A 139 -8.26 -2.77 -7.71
C PHE A 139 -9.44 -3.33 -6.92
N GLY A 140 -10.65 -3.22 -7.47
CA GLY A 140 -11.84 -3.84 -6.89
C GLY A 140 -13.03 -3.86 -7.85
N GLY A 141 -14.09 -4.58 -7.45
CA GLY A 141 -15.28 -4.75 -8.32
C GLY A 141 -16.04 -3.47 -8.66
N GLN A 142 -15.77 -2.35 -7.98
CA GLN A 142 -16.34 -1.05 -8.34
C GLN A 142 -15.74 -0.50 -9.63
N ASP A 143 -14.48 -0.81 -9.93
CA ASP A 143 -13.77 -0.32 -11.10
C ASP A 143 -14.43 -0.84 -12.39
N LEU A 144 -14.91 -2.09 -12.38
CA LEU A 144 -15.64 -2.70 -13.49
C LEU A 144 -16.88 -1.89 -13.88
N LYS A 145 -17.69 -1.46 -12.90
CA LYS A 145 -18.90 -0.66 -13.16
C LYS A 145 -18.55 0.69 -13.77
N THR A 146 -17.48 1.31 -13.29
CA THR A 146 -16.98 2.58 -13.85
C THR A 146 -16.51 2.38 -15.29
N TRP A 147 -15.76 1.31 -15.57
CA TRP A 147 -15.30 1.02 -16.92
C TRP A 147 -16.40 0.61 -17.87
N ASP A 148 -17.38 -0.20 -17.46
CA ASP A 148 -18.54 -0.56 -18.28
C ASP A 148 -19.27 0.69 -18.78
N PHE A 149 -19.48 1.66 -17.87
CA PHE A 149 -20.07 2.95 -18.21
C PHE A 149 -19.20 3.81 -19.12
N LEU A 150 -17.87 3.80 -18.93
CA LEU A 150 -16.95 4.55 -19.79
C LEU A 150 -16.86 3.95 -21.19
N ILE A 151 -16.84 2.62 -21.29
CA ILE A 151 -16.79 1.86 -22.55
C ILE A 151 -18.10 2.03 -23.31
N SER A 152 -19.26 1.99 -22.63
CA SER A 152 -20.57 2.16 -23.30
C SER A 152 -20.78 3.55 -23.92
N ARG A 153 -19.93 4.53 -23.62
CA ARG A 153 -19.94 5.87 -24.23
C ARG A 153 -19.02 5.98 -25.44
N GLN A 154 -18.20 4.95 -25.71
CA GLN A 154 -17.33 4.91 -26.88
C GLN A 154 -18.12 4.38 -28.09
N PRO A 155 -17.68 4.71 -29.32
CA PRO A 155 -18.26 4.13 -30.53
C PRO A 155 -18.25 2.59 -30.49
N ASP A 156 -19.31 1.94 -30.95
CA ASP A 156 -19.46 0.47 -30.86
C ASP A 156 -18.27 -0.30 -31.43
N VAL A 157 -17.69 0.21 -32.51
CA VAL A 157 -16.53 -0.38 -33.21
C VAL A 157 -15.26 -0.51 -32.35
N VAL A 158 -15.12 0.27 -31.26
CA VAL A 158 -13.95 0.20 -30.36
C VAL A 158 -14.28 -0.46 -29.02
N GLN A 159 -15.55 -0.70 -28.70
CA GLN A 159 -15.92 -1.21 -27.38
C GLN A 159 -15.37 -2.60 -27.11
N GLU A 160 -15.33 -3.47 -28.12
CA GLU A 160 -14.81 -4.83 -28.00
C GLU A 160 -13.32 -4.82 -27.66
N THR A 161 -12.52 -4.09 -28.44
CA THR A 161 -11.09 -3.89 -28.15
C THR A 161 -10.84 -3.25 -26.78
N SER A 162 -11.66 -2.27 -26.38
CA SER A 162 -11.56 -1.67 -25.04
C SER A 162 -11.83 -2.68 -23.91
N ARG A 163 -12.74 -3.64 -24.11
CA ARG A 163 -13.01 -4.72 -23.15
C ARG A 163 -11.85 -5.70 -23.08
N GLU A 164 -11.23 -6.03 -24.21
CA GLU A 164 -10.03 -6.90 -24.25
C GLU A 164 -8.83 -6.29 -23.50
N LEU A 165 -8.58 -4.99 -23.73
CA LEU A 165 -7.52 -4.25 -23.04
C LEU A 165 -7.77 -4.18 -21.53
N LEU A 166 -9.01 -3.91 -21.13
CA LEU A 166 -9.39 -3.89 -19.72
C LEU A 166 -9.24 -5.28 -19.08
N GLN A 167 -9.67 -6.33 -19.77
CA GLN A 167 -9.53 -7.70 -19.30
C GLN A 167 -8.06 -8.07 -19.08
N SER A 168 -7.17 -7.68 -20.00
CA SER A 168 -5.73 -7.89 -19.85
C SER A 168 -5.16 -7.18 -18.61
N MET A 169 -5.62 -5.96 -18.32
CA MET A 169 -5.19 -5.22 -17.14
C MET A 169 -5.73 -5.84 -15.83
N LEU A 170 -6.95 -6.38 -15.85
CA LEU A 170 -7.51 -7.12 -14.71
C LEU A 170 -6.75 -8.43 -14.46
N ASP A 171 -6.37 -9.14 -15.52
CA ASP A 171 -5.58 -10.35 -15.43
C ASP A 171 -4.17 -10.07 -14.88
N PHE A 172 -3.56 -8.94 -15.25
CA PHE A 172 -2.33 -8.45 -14.63
C PHE A 172 -2.51 -8.17 -13.13
N ALA A 173 -3.58 -7.45 -12.76
CA ALA A 173 -3.82 -7.06 -11.38
C ALA A 173 -4.07 -8.26 -10.45
N ASP A 174 -4.86 -9.23 -10.92
CA ASP A 174 -5.25 -10.41 -10.14
C ASP A 174 -4.31 -11.62 -10.37
N GLY A 175 -3.30 -11.48 -11.22
CA GLY A 175 -2.31 -12.53 -11.53
C GLY A 175 -1.32 -12.80 -10.39
N LEU A 176 -0.75 -14.01 -10.39
CA LEU A 176 0.24 -14.49 -9.41
C LEU A 176 1.62 -14.74 -10.03
N THR A 177 1.96 -14.00 -11.08
CA THR A 177 3.27 -14.01 -11.75
C THR A 177 4.05 -12.75 -11.44
N CYS A 178 5.39 -12.81 -11.47
CA CYS A 178 6.26 -11.65 -11.28
C CYS A 178 5.75 -10.44 -12.10
N ARG A 179 5.54 -9.29 -11.44
CA ARG A 179 4.93 -8.11 -12.08
C ARG A 179 5.74 -7.59 -13.26
N HIS A 180 7.07 -7.52 -13.12
CA HIS A 180 7.97 -7.14 -14.22
C HIS A 180 7.87 -8.10 -15.41
N ARG A 181 7.90 -9.42 -15.14
CA ARG A 181 7.73 -10.43 -16.19
C ARG A 181 6.41 -10.22 -16.93
N ALA A 182 5.30 -10.04 -16.21
CA ALA A 182 4.00 -9.83 -16.83
C ALA A 182 3.96 -8.57 -17.72
N LEU A 183 4.55 -7.46 -17.26
CA LEU A 183 4.66 -6.23 -18.06
C LEU A 183 5.53 -6.42 -19.30
N VAL A 184 6.73 -6.97 -19.15
CA VAL A 184 7.70 -7.15 -20.25
C VAL A 184 7.15 -8.12 -21.31
N GLN A 185 6.51 -9.21 -20.89
CA GLN A 185 5.87 -10.18 -21.78
C GLN A 185 4.68 -9.61 -22.53
N TYR A 186 3.91 -8.70 -21.93
CA TYR A 186 2.83 -8.02 -22.62
C TYR A 186 3.33 -7.25 -23.86
N PHE A 187 4.54 -6.67 -23.80
CA PHE A 187 5.18 -5.98 -24.93
C PHE A 187 6.02 -6.89 -25.83
N GLY A 188 5.90 -8.21 -25.68
CA GLY A 188 6.59 -9.19 -26.53
C GLY A 188 8.08 -9.35 -26.23
N GLN A 189 8.54 -8.95 -25.04
CA GLN A 189 9.90 -9.20 -24.56
C GLN A 189 9.90 -10.30 -23.49
N ASP A 190 11.03 -10.99 -23.33
CA ASP A 190 11.22 -11.97 -22.26
C ASP A 190 12.10 -11.39 -21.14
N LEU A 191 11.75 -11.73 -19.90
CA LEU A 191 12.58 -11.45 -18.73
C LEU A 191 13.35 -12.73 -18.32
N PRO A 192 14.69 -12.76 -18.39
CA PRO A 192 15.47 -13.99 -18.18
C PRO A 192 15.23 -14.67 -16.84
N ALA A 193 15.03 -13.89 -15.78
CA ALA A 193 14.70 -14.35 -14.43
C ALA A 193 13.63 -13.43 -13.83
N ASP A 194 12.91 -13.88 -12.82
CA ASP A 194 12.00 -13.00 -12.08
C ASP A 194 12.79 -11.84 -11.44
N CYS A 195 12.10 -10.73 -11.15
CA CYS A 195 12.71 -9.47 -10.72
C CYS A 195 13.46 -9.48 -9.38
N GLY A 196 13.55 -10.63 -8.68
CA GLY A 196 14.19 -10.75 -7.38
C GLY A 196 13.35 -10.14 -6.26
N ASP A 197 13.43 -8.83 -6.07
CA ASP A 197 12.78 -8.09 -4.98
C ASP A 197 12.08 -6.79 -5.42
N SER A 198 11.96 -6.54 -6.73
CA SER A 198 11.26 -5.37 -7.29
C SER A 198 9.74 -5.54 -7.47
N CYS A 199 9.11 -6.60 -6.94
CA CYS A 199 7.65 -6.67 -6.88
C CYS A 199 7.08 -7.40 -5.65
N ASP A 200 5.81 -7.14 -5.33
CA ASP A 200 5.04 -7.75 -4.24
C ASP A 200 5.14 -9.29 -4.18
N LEU A 201 5.03 -9.95 -5.33
CA LEU A 201 5.08 -11.41 -5.44
C LEU A 201 6.49 -11.95 -5.15
N CYS A 202 7.52 -11.42 -5.82
CA CYS A 202 8.89 -11.90 -5.64
C CYS A 202 9.44 -11.58 -4.24
N ARG A 203 8.96 -10.49 -3.60
CA ARG A 203 9.25 -10.18 -2.19
C ARG A 203 8.51 -11.08 -1.18
N GLY A 204 7.53 -11.86 -1.62
CA GLY A 204 6.69 -12.67 -0.73
C GLY A 204 5.69 -11.85 0.09
N GLU A 205 5.31 -10.66 -0.39
CA GLU A 205 4.28 -9.82 0.25
C GLU A 205 2.87 -10.37 -0.01
N VAL A 206 2.68 -11.10 -1.11
CA VAL A 206 1.46 -11.85 -1.41
C VAL A 206 1.52 -13.21 -0.72
N ALA A 207 0.53 -13.49 0.14
CA ALA A 207 0.42 -14.79 0.78
C ALA A 207 -0.12 -15.84 -0.21
N LEU A 208 0.58 -16.96 -0.30
CA LEU A 208 0.23 -18.11 -1.14
C LEU A 208 -0.31 -19.25 -0.26
N ALA A 209 -1.15 -20.11 -0.83
CA ALA A 209 -1.70 -21.25 -0.12
C ALA A 209 -0.65 -22.38 -0.01
N ASP A 210 -0.49 -22.92 1.20
CA ASP A 210 0.50 -23.98 1.48
C ASP A 210 0.20 -25.27 0.70
N ASP A 211 -1.07 -25.68 0.61
CA ASP A 211 -1.54 -26.92 -0.02
C ASP A 211 -2.07 -26.71 -1.46
N SER A 212 -1.41 -25.83 -2.24
CA SER A 212 -1.90 -25.42 -3.57
C SER A 212 -2.16 -26.60 -4.53
N LEU A 213 -1.32 -27.64 -4.52
CA LEU A 213 -1.52 -28.85 -5.33
C LEU A 213 -2.83 -29.56 -4.98
N LYS A 214 -3.06 -29.83 -3.69
CA LYS A 214 -4.23 -30.57 -3.20
C LYS A 214 -5.51 -29.78 -3.46
N ILE A 215 -5.50 -28.48 -3.19
CA ILE A 215 -6.63 -27.58 -3.46
C ILE A 215 -6.94 -27.57 -4.96
N GLY A 216 -5.92 -27.43 -5.81
CA GLY A 216 -6.06 -27.49 -7.27
C GLY A 216 -6.69 -28.81 -7.73
N GLN A 217 -6.21 -29.95 -7.21
CA GLN A 217 -6.78 -31.26 -7.50
C GLN A 217 -8.23 -31.38 -7.05
N MET A 218 -8.59 -30.90 -5.86
CA MET A 218 -9.98 -30.91 -5.37
C MET A 218 -10.91 -30.13 -6.30
N ILE A 219 -10.48 -28.94 -6.74
CA ILE A 219 -11.26 -28.10 -7.65
C ILE A 219 -11.47 -28.80 -9.00
N LEU A 220 -10.38 -29.23 -9.64
CA LEU A 220 -10.46 -29.90 -10.94
C LEU A 220 -11.25 -31.21 -10.87
N SER A 221 -11.08 -31.97 -9.79
CA SER A 221 -11.79 -33.22 -9.51
C SER A 221 -13.30 -33.01 -9.38
N SER A 222 -13.70 -31.86 -8.82
CA SER A 222 -15.09 -31.44 -8.70
C SER A 222 -15.65 -31.01 -10.07
N ILE A 223 -14.92 -30.18 -10.82
CA ILE A 223 -15.34 -29.74 -12.17
C ILE A 223 -15.56 -30.96 -13.10
N TYR A 224 -14.64 -31.93 -13.06
CA TYR A 224 -14.74 -33.17 -13.82
C TYR A 224 -15.99 -33.98 -13.43
N ARG A 225 -16.27 -34.15 -12.13
CA ARG A 225 -17.45 -34.89 -11.64
C ARG A 225 -18.78 -34.21 -11.93
N GLN A 226 -18.77 -32.89 -12.03
CA GLN A 226 -19.91 -32.09 -12.47
C GLN A 226 -20.11 -32.11 -14.01
N GLY A 227 -19.27 -32.86 -14.73
CA GLY A 227 -19.35 -33.05 -16.17
C GLY A 227 -18.92 -31.85 -16.99
N GLU A 228 -18.12 -30.93 -16.44
CA GLU A 228 -17.65 -29.71 -17.13
C GLU A 228 -18.81 -28.83 -17.65
N ARG A 229 -19.97 -28.87 -16.99
CA ARG A 229 -21.22 -28.18 -17.39
C ARG A 229 -21.54 -26.91 -16.59
N PHE A 230 -20.73 -26.58 -15.60
CA PHE A 230 -21.04 -25.53 -14.63
C PHE A 230 -19.90 -24.53 -14.50
N GLY A 231 -20.26 -23.31 -14.09
CA GLY A 231 -19.31 -22.22 -13.87
C GLY A 231 -18.65 -22.24 -12.48
N SER A 232 -17.81 -21.23 -12.25
CA SER A 232 -17.05 -21.05 -11.00
C SER A 232 -17.93 -20.97 -9.76
N GLU A 233 -19.01 -20.18 -9.80
CA GLU A 233 -19.91 -20.01 -8.67
C GLU A 233 -20.55 -21.34 -8.22
N TYR A 234 -21.13 -22.09 -9.14
CA TYR A 234 -21.75 -23.36 -8.82
C TYR A 234 -20.72 -24.39 -8.32
N THR A 235 -19.54 -24.43 -8.95
CA THR A 235 -18.43 -25.28 -8.49
C THR A 235 -18.02 -24.96 -7.05
N ALA A 236 -17.97 -23.68 -6.69
CA ALA A 236 -17.65 -23.22 -5.34
C ALA A 236 -18.74 -23.63 -4.32
N LEU A 237 -20.03 -23.54 -4.68
CA LEU A 237 -21.13 -24.00 -3.83
C LEU A 237 -21.03 -25.50 -3.51
N VAL A 238 -20.71 -26.33 -4.53
CA VAL A 238 -20.52 -27.78 -4.35
C VAL A 238 -19.33 -28.06 -3.43
N LEU A 239 -18.17 -27.46 -3.70
CA LEU A 239 -16.94 -27.68 -2.92
C LEU A 239 -17.04 -27.21 -1.48
N THR A 240 -17.78 -26.13 -1.21
CA THR A 240 -18.01 -25.62 0.15
C THR A 240 -19.18 -26.31 0.85
N GLY A 241 -19.91 -27.20 0.17
CA GLY A 241 -20.98 -27.99 0.76
C GLY A 241 -22.23 -27.18 1.08
N GLN A 242 -22.54 -26.16 0.27
CA GLN A 242 -23.74 -25.35 0.47
C GLN A 242 -25.02 -26.11 0.09
N THR A 243 -26.12 -25.71 0.71
CA THR A 243 -27.46 -26.21 0.37
C THR A 243 -28.05 -25.34 -0.73
N ASP A 244 -28.08 -25.83 -1.97
CA ASP A 244 -28.68 -25.16 -3.14
C ASP A 244 -29.59 -26.16 -3.88
N GLU A 245 -30.77 -25.71 -4.32
CA GLU A 245 -31.74 -26.57 -5.02
C GLU A 245 -31.17 -27.20 -6.29
N ARG A 246 -30.31 -26.49 -7.02
CA ARG A 246 -29.63 -27.00 -8.22
C ARG A 246 -28.66 -28.13 -7.85
N ILE A 247 -27.99 -28.05 -6.71
CA ILE A 247 -27.10 -29.12 -6.24
C ILE A 247 -27.90 -30.39 -5.95
N GLN A 248 -29.06 -30.28 -5.31
CA GLN A 248 -29.94 -31.43 -5.06
C GLN A 248 -30.47 -32.01 -6.36
N ARG A 249 -31.00 -31.16 -7.25
CA ARG A 249 -31.58 -31.55 -8.54
C ARG A 249 -30.60 -32.29 -9.45
N ASN A 250 -29.32 -31.89 -9.43
CA ASN A 250 -28.28 -32.54 -10.22
C ASN A 250 -27.62 -33.73 -9.50
N GLY A 251 -28.05 -34.10 -8.28
CA GLY A 251 -27.41 -35.17 -7.50
C GLY A 251 -26.01 -34.83 -6.99
N HIS A 252 -25.60 -33.56 -7.04
CA HIS A 252 -24.22 -33.16 -6.73
C HIS A 252 -23.88 -33.14 -5.23
N HIS A 253 -24.90 -33.27 -4.37
CA HIS A 253 -24.74 -33.45 -2.94
C HIS A 253 -24.18 -34.84 -2.57
N GLU A 254 -24.28 -35.82 -3.48
CA GLU A 254 -23.76 -37.18 -3.30
C GLU A 254 -22.32 -37.35 -3.82
N LEU A 255 -21.77 -36.33 -4.49
CA LEU A 255 -20.42 -36.39 -5.03
C LEU A 255 -19.39 -36.46 -3.91
N SER A 256 -18.33 -37.25 -4.10
CA SER A 256 -17.18 -37.30 -3.18
C SER A 256 -16.48 -35.94 -3.00
N THR A 257 -16.72 -35.00 -3.92
CA THR A 257 -16.16 -33.64 -3.88
C THR A 257 -17.05 -32.64 -3.16
N TYR A 258 -18.27 -33.04 -2.76
CA TYR A 258 -19.19 -32.18 -2.04
C TYR A 258 -18.66 -31.86 -0.64
N GLY A 259 -18.42 -30.57 -0.38
CA GLY A 259 -17.94 -30.11 0.92
C GLY A 259 -16.48 -30.45 1.25
N LEU A 260 -15.62 -30.70 0.25
CA LEU A 260 -14.18 -30.90 0.48
C LEU A 260 -13.44 -29.65 0.97
N LEU A 261 -14.02 -28.45 0.76
CA LEU A 261 -13.46 -27.15 1.13
C LEU A 261 -14.44 -26.38 2.05
N ARG A 262 -15.13 -27.09 2.96
CA ARG A 262 -16.15 -26.52 3.88
C ARG A 262 -15.59 -25.42 4.80
N GLU A 263 -14.31 -25.50 5.11
CA GLU A 263 -13.56 -24.57 5.95
C GLU A 263 -13.27 -23.24 5.24
N HIS A 264 -13.48 -23.17 3.92
CA HIS A 264 -13.20 -21.99 3.12
C HIS A 264 -14.49 -21.27 2.69
N SER A 265 -14.38 -19.97 2.46
CA SER A 265 -15.50 -19.19 1.92
C SER A 265 -15.71 -19.50 0.43
N ILE A 266 -16.95 -19.31 -0.04
CA ILE A 266 -17.30 -19.42 -1.48
C ILE A 266 -16.37 -18.52 -2.31
N GLN A 267 -16.12 -17.29 -1.83
CA GLN A 267 -15.24 -16.34 -2.51
C GLN A 267 -13.79 -16.85 -2.62
N ALA A 268 -13.24 -17.49 -1.57
CA ALA A 268 -11.89 -18.04 -1.63
C ALA A 268 -11.79 -19.14 -2.70
N VAL A 269 -12.80 -20.01 -2.80
CA VAL A 269 -12.83 -21.05 -3.83
C VAL A 269 -12.99 -20.45 -5.23
N GLN A 270 -13.82 -19.43 -5.40
CA GLN A 270 -13.94 -18.71 -6.67
C GLN A 270 -12.63 -18.01 -7.08
N ASP A 271 -11.92 -17.41 -6.13
CA ASP A 271 -10.62 -16.79 -6.38
C ASP A 271 -9.59 -17.84 -6.84
N TRP A 272 -9.58 -19.04 -6.23
CA TRP A 272 -8.71 -20.15 -6.67
C TRP A 272 -9.07 -20.69 -8.04
N VAL A 273 -10.36 -20.79 -8.37
CA VAL A 273 -10.78 -21.13 -9.73
C VAL A 273 -10.26 -20.09 -10.72
N GLY A 274 -10.29 -18.80 -10.36
CA GLY A 274 -9.68 -17.73 -11.13
C GLY A 274 -8.17 -17.89 -11.30
N ASP A 275 -7.44 -18.25 -10.23
CA ASP A 275 -6.00 -18.51 -10.27
C ASP A 275 -5.66 -19.67 -11.21
N LEU A 276 -6.45 -20.74 -11.18
CA LEU A 276 -6.29 -21.88 -12.09
C LEU A 276 -6.57 -21.50 -13.54
N GLN A 277 -7.56 -20.65 -13.80
CA GLN A 277 -7.90 -20.17 -15.13
C GLN A 277 -6.76 -19.32 -15.71
N ARG A 278 -6.22 -18.36 -14.95
CA ARG A 278 -5.11 -17.50 -15.38
C ARG A 278 -3.82 -18.27 -15.66
N GLN A 279 -3.59 -19.37 -14.93
CA GLN A 279 -2.47 -20.28 -15.17
C GLN A 279 -2.75 -21.30 -16.30
N GLY A 280 -3.90 -21.20 -16.96
CA GLY A 280 -4.27 -22.03 -18.10
C GLY A 280 -4.66 -23.47 -17.74
N TYR A 281 -4.90 -23.80 -16.47
CA TYR A 281 -5.40 -25.12 -16.04
C TYR A 281 -6.90 -25.30 -16.33
N LEU A 282 -7.62 -24.19 -16.47
CA LEU A 282 -9.05 -24.12 -16.79
C LEU A 282 -9.27 -23.12 -17.91
N VAL A 283 -10.31 -23.36 -18.71
CA VAL A 283 -10.79 -22.43 -19.73
C VAL A 283 -12.30 -22.26 -19.58
N ARG A 284 -12.81 -21.06 -19.86
CA ARG A 284 -14.25 -20.82 -19.95
C ARG A 284 -14.74 -21.13 -21.36
N THR A 285 -15.83 -21.88 -21.44
CA THR A 285 -16.42 -22.33 -22.70
C THR A 285 -17.92 -22.01 -22.77
N GLY A 286 -18.36 -21.61 -23.97
CA GLY A 286 -19.77 -21.36 -24.30
C GLY A 286 -20.36 -20.10 -23.68
N GLU A 287 -21.58 -19.78 -24.09
CA GLU A 287 -22.33 -18.58 -23.63
C GLU A 287 -22.62 -18.60 -22.13
N TYR A 288 -22.69 -19.78 -21.51
CA TYR A 288 -22.98 -19.95 -20.08
C TYR A 288 -21.73 -19.93 -19.18
N SER A 289 -20.55 -19.56 -19.70
CA SER A 289 -19.29 -19.50 -18.93
C SER A 289 -18.98 -20.79 -18.15
N THR A 290 -19.18 -21.93 -18.81
CA THR A 290 -18.88 -23.27 -18.23
C THR A 290 -17.37 -23.46 -18.10
N LEU A 291 -16.93 -24.21 -17.09
CA LEU A 291 -15.51 -24.50 -16.88
C LEU A 291 -15.13 -25.83 -17.53
N SER A 292 -14.15 -25.77 -18.42
CA SER A 292 -13.54 -26.95 -19.05
C SER A 292 -12.09 -27.13 -18.59
N ILE A 293 -11.65 -28.38 -18.46
CA ILE A 293 -10.29 -28.72 -18.00
C ILE A 293 -9.35 -28.84 -19.19
N THR A 294 -8.27 -28.06 -19.19
CA THR A 294 -7.25 -28.06 -20.24
C THR A 294 -6.28 -29.25 -20.09
N ASP A 295 -5.40 -29.45 -21.06
CA ASP A 295 -4.36 -30.49 -20.97
C ASP A 295 -3.40 -30.28 -19.80
N SER A 296 -3.04 -29.03 -19.50
CA SER A 296 -2.27 -28.69 -18.30
C SER A 296 -3.08 -28.97 -17.03
N GLY A 297 -4.39 -28.70 -17.03
CA GLY A 297 -5.29 -29.07 -15.94
C GLY A 297 -5.31 -30.56 -15.68
N ARG A 298 -5.33 -31.39 -16.74
CA ARG A 298 -5.26 -32.85 -16.62
C ARG A 298 -3.92 -33.33 -16.03
N ARG A 299 -2.81 -32.66 -16.32
CA ARG A 299 -1.50 -32.91 -15.70
C ARG A 299 -1.49 -32.54 -14.21
N LEU A 300 -2.09 -31.41 -13.85
CA LEU A 300 -2.29 -31.01 -12.45
C LEU A 300 -3.12 -32.03 -11.67
N LEU A 301 -4.20 -32.56 -12.27
CA LEU A 301 -4.99 -33.64 -11.68
C LEU A 301 -4.18 -34.89 -11.34
N LYS A 302 -3.17 -35.22 -12.17
CA LYS A 302 -2.26 -36.36 -11.95
C LYS A 302 -1.14 -36.06 -10.94
N GLY A 303 -0.95 -34.79 -10.59
CA GLY A 303 0.16 -34.35 -9.74
C GLY A 303 1.47 -34.08 -10.49
N ASP A 304 1.43 -34.03 -11.83
CA ASP A 304 2.62 -33.79 -12.67
C ASP A 304 3.09 -32.32 -12.61
N THR A 305 2.21 -31.42 -12.20
CA THR A 305 2.44 -29.96 -12.08
C THR A 305 1.70 -29.45 -10.85
N ALA A 306 2.17 -28.35 -10.25
CA ALA A 306 1.50 -27.68 -9.13
C ALA A 306 1.09 -26.25 -9.52
N PRO A 307 -0.09 -25.77 -9.10
CA PRO A 307 -0.50 -24.40 -9.34
C PRO A 307 0.07 -23.49 -8.23
N ILE A 308 0.12 -22.20 -8.51
CA ILE A 308 0.29 -21.18 -7.49
C ILE A 308 -1.11 -20.67 -7.13
N LEU A 309 -1.53 -20.84 -5.88
CA LEU A 309 -2.82 -20.32 -5.41
C LEU A 309 -2.59 -19.28 -4.32
N ARG A 310 -3.44 -18.24 -4.28
CA ARG A 310 -3.42 -17.26 -3.20
C ARG A 310 -3.89 -17.86 -1.87
N ALA A 311 -3.40 -17.35 -0.74
CA ALA A 311 -3.92 -17.74 0.56
C ALA A 311 -5.37 -17.24 0.77
N PRO A 312 -6.23 -18.03 1.43
CA PRO A 312 -7.60 -17.60 1.74
C PRO A 312 -7.58 -16.45 2.76
N GLY A 313 -8.44 -15.44 2.56
CA GLY A 313 -8.56 -14.30 3.48
C GLY A 313 -7.57 -13.15 3.24
N GLY A 314 -6.74 -13.21 2.19
CA GLY A 314 -6.01 -12.07 1.64
C GLY A 314 -5.29 -11.22 2.68
N ASN A 315 -4.31 -11.79 3.37
CA ASN A 315 -3.39 -10.99 4.19
C ASN A 315 -1.95 -11.51 4.14
N ARG A 316 -1.04 -10.53 4.15
CA ARG A 316 0.42 -10.63 4.06
C ARG A 316 0.98 -11.66 5.04
N THR A 317 2.01 -12.39 4.60
CA THR A 317 2.74 -13.35 5.44
C THR A 317 3.41 -12.65 6.64
N SER A 318 3.53 -13.37 7.77
CA SER A 318 4.34 -12.94 8.92
C SER A 318 5.81 -12.69 8.54
N ALA A 319 6.30 -13.33 7.48
CA ALA A 319 7.63 -13.13 6.90
C ALA A 319 7.79 -11.74 6.24
N ALA A 320 6.78 -11.23 5.54
CA ALA A 320 6.78 -9.87 4.98
C ALA A 320 6.75 -8.77 6.06
N ARG A 321 6.24 -9.11 7.26
CA ARG A 321 6.28 -8.24 8.44
C ARG A 321 7.68 -8.17 9.07
N ARG A 322 8.45 -9.26 8.96
CA ARG A 322 9.84 -9.37 9.45
C ARG A 322 10.86 -8.68 8.54
N ARG A 323 10.65 -8.67 7.22
CA ARG A 323 11.55 -7.95 6.29
C ARG A 323 11.33 -6.43 6.23
N ARG A 324 10.15 -5.95 6.65
CA ARG A 324 9.83 -4.51 6.70
C ARG A 324 10.55 -3.73 7.81
N SER A 325 11.09 -4.41 8.82
CA SER A 325 11.78 -3.74 9.94
C SER A 325 13.20 -3.30 9.60
N ASP A 326 13.82 -3.88 8.57
CA ASP A 326 15.27 -3.82 8.43
C ASP A 326 15.76 -2.72 7.47
N ASP A 327 14.90 -2.13 6.63
CA ASP A 327 15.37 -1.34 5.48
C ASP A 327 14.80 0.09 5.31
N ALA A 328 14.05 0.66 6.24
CA ALA A 328 13.57 2.05 6.12
C ALA A 328 13.85 2.93 7.36
N ASP A 329 14.63 3.98 7.13
CA ASP A 329 14.72 5.24 7.89
C ASP A 329 14.78 5.15 9.43
N SER A 330 15.98 5.08 10.00
CA SER A 330 16.21 5.62 11.35
C SER A 330 17.05 6.90 11.24
N TRP A 331 16.57 8.00 11.83
CA TRP A 331 17.38 9.16 12.20
C TRP A 331 18.09 8.97 13.55
N GLU A 332 17.85 7.83 14.20
CA GLU A 332 18.50 7.44 15.45
C GLU A 332 20.03 7.46 15.32
N GLY A 333 20.67 8.20 16.22
CA GLY A 333 22.13 8.40 16.28
C GLY A 333 22.73 9.33 15.23
N VAL A 334 21.92 9.94 14.35
CA VAL A 334 22.38 10.90 13.32
C VAL A 334 22.49 12.29 13.97
N ASP A 335 23.65 12.93 13.82
CA ASP A 335 23.83 14.33 14.21
C ASP A 335 23.27 15.24 13.10
N GLU A 336 22.19 15.96 13.39
CA GLU A 336 21.47 16.79 12.41
C GLU A 336 22.30 17.99 11.92
N GLY A 337 23.10 18.60 12.80
CA GLY A 337 23.96 19.73 12.44
C GLY A 337 25.11 19.30 11.53
N LEU A 338 25.71 18.14 11.81
CA LEU A 338 26.70 17.53 10.94
C LEU A 338 26.07 17.11 9.60
N PHE A 339 24.86 16.57 9.60
CA PHE A 339 24.16 16.19 8.36
C PHE A 339 23.98 17.40 7.44
N GLU A 340 23.51 18.54 7.96
CA GLU A 340 23.35 19.77 7.17
C GLU A 340 24.70 20.33 6.67
N LEU A 341 25.74 20.26 7.49
CA LEU A 341 27.09 20.63 7.06
C LEU A 341 27.58 19.76 5.90
N LEU A 342 27.39 18.45 5.98
CA LEU A 342 27.77 17.51 4.91
C LEU A 342 26.89 17.66 3.66
N ARG A 343 25.62 18.02 3.83
CA ARG A 343 24.68 18.34 2.73
C ARG A 343 25.15 19.57 1.95
N ASN A 344 25.62 20.60 2.65
CA ASN A 344 26.19 21.80 2.05
C ASN A 344 27.52 21.51 1.35
N LEU A 345 28.44 20.82 2.02
CA LEU A 345 29.73 20.42 1.44
C LEU A 345 29.57 19.60 0.15
N ARG A 346 28.60 18.66 0.16
CA ARG A 346 28.22 17.90 -1.03
C ARG A 346 27.75 18.80 -2.17
N THR A 347 26.94 19.81 -1.85
CA THR A 347 26.38 20.74 -2.85
C THR A 347 27.49 21.56 -3.50
N ASP A 348 28.46 22.00 -2.72
CA ASP A 348 29.62 22.74 -3.22
C ASP A 348 30.51 21.86 -4.12
N ARG A 349 30.83 20.63 -3.70
CA ARG A 349 31.63 19.68 -4.50
C ARG A 349 30.93 19.24 -5.79
N ALA A 350 29.61 19.13 -5.76
CA ALA A 350 28.81 18.86 -6.95
C ALA A 350 28.86 20.03 -7.93
N ARG A 351 28.72 21.26 -7.43
CA ARG A 351 28.81 22.48 -8.23
C ARG A 351 30.18 22.62 -8.91
N GLU A 352 31.27 22.35 -8.19
CA GLU A 352 32.64 22.40 -8.73
C GLU A 352 32.87 21.37 -9.85
N ARG A 353 32.28 20.18 -9.74
CA ARG A 353 32.40 19.12 -10.76
C ARG A 353 31.33 19.18 -11.85
N GLY A 354 30.38 20.12 -11.77
CA GLY A 354 29.27 20.23 -12.72
C GLY A 354 28.36 19.00 -12.73
N VAL A 355 28.25 18.29 -11.61
CA VAL A 355 27.42 17.09 -11.45
C VAL A 355 26.38 17.29 -10.34
N PRO A 356 25.21 16.63 -10.38
CA PRO A 356 24.22 16.76 -9.31
C PRO A 356 24.74 16.31 -7.92
N PRO A 357 24.34 16.97 -6.79
CA PRO A 357 24.80 16.65 -5.43
C PRO A 357 24.80 15.16 -5.06
N TYR A 358 23.72 14.44 -5.37
CA TYR A 358 23.59 13.02 -5.03
C TYR A 358 24.62 12.11 -5.72
N VAL A 359 25.22 12.55 -6.84
CA VAL A 359 26.29 11.81 -7.54
C VAL A 359 27.55 11.72 -6.67
N ILE A 360 27.82 12.78 -5.89
CA ILE A 360 28.90 12.81 -4.89
C ILE A 360 28.53 11.82 -3.77
N PHE A 361 27.46 12.09 -3.01
CA PHE A 361 26.92 11.17 -2.00
C PHE A 361 25.39 11.30 -1.85
N GLY A 362 24.68 10.17 -1.72
CA GLY A 362 23.24 10.18 -1.42
C GLY A 362 22.94 10.53 0.05
N ASP A 363 21.72 10.95 0.35
CA ASP A 363 21.31 11.34 1.72
C ASP A 363 21.48 10.20 2.73
N ALA A 364 21.27 8.93 2.31
CA ALA A 364 21.53 7.77 3.16
C ALA A 364 23.01 7.65 3.58
N ALA A 365 23.94 7.96 2.67
CA ALA A 365 25.36 7.97 2.98
C ALA A 365 25.72 9.14 3.90
N LEU A 366 25.14 10.33 3.68
CA LEU A 366 25.34 11.47 4.58
C LEU A 366 24.80 11.21 5.99
N ARG A 367 23.62 10.57 6.12
CA ARG A 367 23.07 10.17 7.42
C ARG A 367 23.96 9.15 8.12
N ASP A 368 24.51 8.19 7.39
CA ASP A 368 25.42 7.19 7.96
C ASP A 368 26.79 7.82 8.34
N MET A 369 27.28 8.80 7.58
CA MET A 369 28.46 9.61 7.95
C MET A 369 28.21 10.41 9.21
N ALA A 370 27.08 11.12 9.30
CA ALA A 370 26.70 11.91 10.46
C ALA A 370 26.40 11.03 11.70
N ARG A 371 26.04 9.77 11.49
CA ARG A 371 25.90 8.78 12.57
C ARG A 371 27.25 8.28 13.07
N ARG A 372 28.07 7.75 12.17
CA ARG A 372 29.36 7.09 12.50
C ARG A 372 30.48 8.07 12.80
N ARG A 373 30.41 9.29 12.26
CA ARG A 373 31.39 10.38 12.43
C ARG A 373 32.84 9.92 12.18
N PRO A 374 33.14 9.31 11.01
CA PRO A 374 34.46 8.75 10.74
C PRO A 374 35.55 9.82 10.75
N SER A 375 36.61 9.60 11.52
CA SER A 375 37.79 10.50 11.60
C SER A 375 38.94 10.08 10.68
N THR A 376 38.83 8.91 10.04
CA THR A 376 39.86 8.36 9.17
C THR A 376 39.30 7.89 7.82
N PRO A 377 40.12 7.88 6.74
CA PRO A 377 39.71 7.31 5.44
C PRO A 377 39.28 5.84 5.53
N ALA A 378 39.90 5.06 6.42
CA ALA A 378 39.53 3.67 6.64
C ALA A 378 38.11 3.55 7.23
N GLY A 379 37.77 4.37 8.23
CA GLY A 379 36.41 4.44 8.77
C GLY A 379 35.40 5.01 7.78
N PHE A 380 35.83 5.91 6.88
CA PHE A 380 34.98 6.48 5.84
C PHE A 380 34.55 5.43 4.80
N LEU A 381 35.39 4.43 4.51
CA LEU A 381 35.04 3.29 3.64
C LEU A 381 33.98 2.35 4.25
N GLU A 382 33.82 2.36 5.57
CA GLU A 382 32.81 1.55 6.26
C GLU A 382 31.41 2.19 6.22
N VAL A 383 31.29 3.42 5.73
CA VAL A 383 30.02 4.14 5.55
C VAL A 383 29.24 3.53 4.39
N ARG A 384 27.96 3.26 4.61
CA ARG A 384 27.05 2.73 3.59
C ARG A 384 26.95 3.71 2.41
N GLY A 385 27.36 3.27 1.21
CA GLY A 385 27.32 4.09 -0.01
C GLY A 385 28.64 4.80 -0.35
N VAL A 386 29.71 4.60 0.43
CA VAL A 386 31.07 5.02 0.11
C VAL A 386 31.85 3.85 -0.48
N GLY A 387 32.16 3.92 -1.78
CA GLY A 387 33.06 2.97 -2.44
C GLY A 387 34.48 3.54 -2.55
N GLN A 388 35.45 2.66 -2.86
CA GLN A 388 36.87 3.04 -2.95
C GLN A 388 37.12 4.31 -3.77
N LYS A 389 36.55 4.37 -4.98
CA LYS A 389 36.68 5.54 -5.86
C LYS A 389 36.16 6.84 -5.24
N LYS A 390 35.05 6.79 -4.49
CA LYS A 390 34.48 7.98 -3.82
C LYS A 390 35.28 8.38 -2.60
N CYS A 391 35.87 7.41 -1.90
CA CYS A 391 36.80 7.69 -0.81
C CYS A 391 38.07 8.36 -1.35
N ASP A 392 38.60 7.89 -2.47
CA ASP A 392 39.79 8.49 -3.10
C ASP A 392 39.50 9.91 -3.63
N ASP A 393 38.33 10.10 -4.25
CA ASP A 393 37.95 11.37 -4.89
C ASP A 393 37.47 12.47 -3.91
N TYR A 394 36.84 12.09 -2.78
CA TYR A 394 36.15 13.02 -1.88
C TYR A 394 36.40 12.77 -0.39
N GLY A 395 37.01 11.63 -0.02
CA GLY A 395 37.13 11.22 1.38
C GLY A 395 37.96 12.18 2.22
N ALA A 396 39.01 12.78 1.66
CA ALA A 396 39.84 13.76 2.38
C ALA A 396 39.03 14.98 2.85
N ASP A 397 38.20 15.55 1.97
CA ASP A 397 37.40 16.75 2.25
C ASP A 397 36.28 16.46 3.25
N PHE A 398 35.58 15.34 3.07
CA PHE A 398 34.46 14.97 3.93
C PHE A 398 34.93 14.56 5.32
N VAL A 399 36.03 13.80 5.44
CA VAL A 399 36.60 13.43 6.74
C VAL A 399 37.14 14.67 7.46
N ALA A 400 37.80 15.59 6.76
CA ALA A 400 38.26 16.84 7.36
C ALA A 400 37.10 17.67 7.94
N ALA A 401 36.01 17.81 7.19
CA ALA A 401 34.82 18.52 7.63
C ALA A 401 34.12 17.85 8.83
N ILE A 402 34.09 16.52 8.87
CA ILE A 402 33.55 15.74 10.00
C ILE A 402 34.40 15.96 11.26
N VAL A 403 35.73 15.88 11.13
CA VAL A 403 36.68 16.06 12.26
C VAL A 403 36.59 17.49 12.80
N GLU A 404 36.57 18.50 11.91
CA GLU A 404 36.45 19.90 12.31
C GLU A 404 35.14 20.14 13.06
N TYR A 405 34.01 19.65 12.54
CA TYR A 405 32.71 19.77 13.19
C TYR A 405 32.70 19.11 14.58
N CYS A 406 33.20 17.88 14.69
CA CYS A 406 33.27 17.14 15.95
C CYS A 406 34.10 17.88 16.99
N SER A 407 35.23 18.47 16.59
CA SER A 407 36.09 19.25 17.49
C SER A 407 35.47 20.58 17.94
N ALA A 408 34.71 21.24 17.06
CA ALA A 408 34.10 22.55 17.35
C ALA A 408 32.84 22.45 18.22
N HIS A 409 32.13 21.31 18.18
CA HIS A 409 30.87 21.11 18.88
C HIS A 409 30.96 20.10 20.04
N ASP A 410 32.18 19.66 20.40
CA ASP A 410 32.47 18.65 21.44
C ASP A 410 31.68 17.34 21.24
N VAL A 411 31.63 16.88 20.00
CA VAL A 411 30.88 15.69 19.58
C VAL A 411 31.85 14.53 19.33
N ALA A 412 31.54 13.33 19.86
CA ALA A 412 32.43 12.17 19.74
C ALA A 412 32.59 11.68 18.29
N SER A 413 33.83 11.39 17.88
CA SER A 413 34.17 10.78 16.59
C SER A 413 34.22 9.25 16.65
N ASP A 414 34.11 8.59 15.49
CA ASP A 414 34.22 7.13 15.31
C ASP A 414 33.26 6.31 16.18
N VAL A 415 32.00 6.72 16.19
CA VAL A 415 30.95 6.06 16.97
C VAL A 415 30.65 4.67 16.39
N GLN A 416 30.96 3.62 17.17
CA GLN A 416 30.60 2.25 16.81
C GLN A 416 29.09 2.04 16.96
N THR A 417 28.40 1.85 15.85
CA THR A 417 26.95 1.58 15.84
C THR A 417 26.69 0.11 16.18
N THR A 418 26.07 -0.16 17.32
CA THR A 418 25.47 -1.48 17.63
C THR A 418 24.06 -1.53 16.98
N PRO A 419 23.56 -2.67 16.48
CA PRO A 419 22.24 -2.74 15.84
C PRO A 419 21.14 -2.24 16.78
N PRO A 420 20.15 -1.47 16.28
CA PRO A 420 19.18 -0.82 17.14
C PRO A 420 18.27 -1.83 17.85
N ARG A 421 17.95 -1.50 19.11
CA ARG A 421 16.94 -2.14 19.96
C ARG A 421 15.56 -2.03 19.27
N PRO A 422 14.63 -2.99 19.47
CA PRO A 422 13.33 -2.99 18.78
C PRO A 422 12.57 -1.67 18.94
N LYS A 423 12.19 -1.08 17.79
CA LYS A 423 11.41 0.16 17.67
C LYS A 423 9.98 0.00 18.21
N PRO A 424 9.33 1.11 18.61
CA PRO A 424 7.92 1.13 19.00
C PRO A 424 7.01 0.65 17.87
N ALA A 425 5.85 0.10 18.24
CA ALA A 425 4.91 -0.49 17.30
C ALA A 425 4.50 0.49 16.17
N PRO A 426 4.25 -0.01 14.94
CA PRO A 426 3.73 0.82 13.86
C PRO A 426 2.43 1.48 14.30
N ARG A 427 2.31 2.80 14.09
CA ARG A 427 1.02 3.50 14.19
C ARG A 427 0.01 2.75 13.32
N SER A 428 -1.12 2.39 13.92
CA SER A 428 -2.16 1.56 13.33
C SER A 428 -2.74 2.19 12.06
N THR A 429 -3.35 1.34 11.24
CA THR A 429 -4.07 1.64 9.98
C THR A 429 -5.34 2.50 10.17
N ASP A 430 -5.28 3.52 11.02
CA ASP A 430 -6.41 4.29 11.54
C ASP A 430 -6.58 5.65 10.85
N ALA A 431 -6.26 5.75 9.55
CA ALA A 431 -6.74 6.90 8.80
C ALA A 431 -8.28 6.88 8.78
N PRO A 432 -8.94 8.02 9.07
CA PRO A 432 -10.38 8.07 9.15
C PRO A 432 -11.03 7.71 7.82
N SER A 433 -12.16 7.03 7.88
CA SER A 433 -12.97 6.75 6.71
C SER A 433 -13.54 8.05 6.12
N ALA A 434 -13.80 8.05 4.80
CA ALA A 434 -14.47 9.17 4.14
C ALA A 434 -15.84 9.53 4.76
N ALA A 435 -16.49 8.57 5.42
CA ALA A 435 -17.73 8.79 6.13
C ALA A 435 -17.50 9.41 7.52
N ALA A 436 -16.41 9.04 8.20
CA ALA A 436 -16.01 9.65 9.48
C ALA A 436 -15.57 11.11 9.31
N LEU A 437 -14.85 11.45 8.24
CA LEU A 437 -14.45 12.84 7.98
C LEU A 437 -15.63 13.82 7.91
N LYS A 438 -16.82 13.35 7.50
CA LYS A 438 -18.05 14.16 7.53
C LYS A 438 -18.60 14.40 8.93
N ALA A 439 -18.29 13.51 9.88
CA ALA A 439 -18.70 13.61 11.27
C ALA A 439 -17.75 14.51 12.09
N PHE A 440 -16.50 14.68 11.63
CA PHE A 440 -15.47 15.42 12.37
C PHE A 440 -15.90 16.86 12.73
N PRO A 441 -16.44 17.68 11.82
CA PRO A 441 -16.84 19.05 12.18
C PRO A 441 -17.92 19.10 13.26
N LEU A 442 -18.80 18.08 13.34
CA LEU A 442 -19.83 17.99 14.37
C LEU A 442 -19.21 17.68 15.73
N PHE A 443 -18.24 16.79 15.78
CA PHE A 443 -17.48 16.51 17.01
C PHE A 443 -16.60 17.68 17.44
N GLU A 444 -16.00 18.42 16.49
CA GLU A 444 -15.26 19.66 16.78
C GLU A 444 -16.15 20.73 17.41
N SER A 445 -17.44 20.77 17.07
CA SER A 445 -18.44 21.62 17.73
C SER A 445 -18.96 21.09 19.07
N GLY A 446 -18.44 19.96 19.56
CA GLY A 446 -18.85 19.34 20.83
C GLY A 446 -20.18 18.57 20.77
N ALA A 447 -20.63 18.15 19.59
CA ALA A 447 -21.89 17.42 19.47
C ALA A 447 -21.82 16.02 20.12
N GLY A 448 -22.92 15.64 20.78
CA GLY A 448 -23.07 14.31 21.38
C GLY A 448 -23.21 13.21 20.31
N ILE A 449 -22.90 11.98 20.69
CA ILE A 449 -22.92 10.82 19.78
C ILE A 449 -24.30 10.63 19.15
N ASP A 450 -25.37 10.81 19.93
CA ASP A 450 -26.75 10.62 19.45
C ASP A 450 -27.20 11.73 18.49
N ASP A 451 -26.73 12.97 18.69
CA ASP A 451 -27.00 14.09 17.79
C ASP A 451 -26.31 13.90 16.44
N VAL A 452 -25.06 13.43 16.46
CA VAL A 452 -24.31 13.11 15.24
C VAL A 452 -24.94 11.92 14.52
N ALA A 453 -25.43 10.92 15.24
CA ALA A 453 -26.17 9.79 14.68
C ALA A 453 -27.45 10.22 13.96
N ALA A 454 -28.22 11.12 14.58
CA ALA A 454 -29.42 11.70 13.98
C ALA A 454 -29.09 12.55 12.75
N SER A 455 -28.08 13.42 12.83
CA SER A 455 -27.68 14.33 11.75
C SER A 455 -27.19 13.57 10.51
N LEU A 456 -26.40 12.51 10.70
CA LEU A 456 -25.83 11.73 9.60
C LEU A 456 -26.70 10.55 9.14
N GLY A 457 -27.82 10.28 9.82
CA GLY A 457 -28.68 9.13 9.55
C GLY A 457 -27.93 7.80 9.71
N ARG A 458 -27.13 7.65 10.77
CA ARG A 458 -26.29 6.47 11.04
C ARG A 458 -26.61 5.84 12.38
N ALA A 459 -26.32 4.54 12.51
CA ALA A 459 -26.45 3.86 13.79
C ALA A 459 -25.42 4.39 14.80
N ARG A 460 -25.80 4.46 16.08
CA ARG A 460 -24.94 4.90 17.20
C ARG A 460 -23.59 4.17 17.20
N THR A 461 -23.59 2.86 16.95
CA THR A 461 -22.37 2.03 16.87
C THR A 461 -21.42 2.47 15.76
N THR A 462 -21.95 2.93 14.62
CA THR A 462 -21.14 3.48 13.52
C THR A 462 -20.55 4.83 13.89
N VAL A 463 -21.31 5.69 14.56
CA VAL A 463 -20.86 7.02 15.01
C VAL A 463 -19.81 6.93 16.11
N LEU A 464 -19.90 5.94 17.01
CA LEU A 464 -18.83 5.63 17.95
C LEU A 464 -17.51 5.26 17.25
N GLY A 465 -17.60 4.53 16.13
CA GLY A 465 -16.45 4.30 15.26
C GLY A 465 -15.86 5.60 14.69
N TYR A 466 -16.72 6.51 14.23
CA TYR A 466 -16.28 7.83 13.73
C TYR A 466 -15.67 8.70 14.82
N LEU A 467 -16.21 8.66 16.04
CA LEU A 467 -15.65 9.37 17.18
C LEU A 467 -14.27 8.82 17.53
N SER A 468 -14.10 7.49 17.56
CA SER A 468 -12.79 6.89 17.78
C SER A 468 -11.77 7.33 16.71
N GLU A 469 -12.17 7.36 15.43
CA GLU A 469 -11.34 7.85 14.33
C GLU A 469 -11.03 9.36 14.48
N PHE A 470 -11.98 10.17 14.96
CA PHE A 470 -11.81 11.60 15.24
C PHE A 470 -10.81 11.88 16.36
N LEU A 471 -10.97 11.21 17.51
CA LEU A 471 -10.10 11.38 18.67
C LEU A 471 -8.65 11.06 18.30
N HIS A 472 -8.42 10.00 17.52
CA HIS A 472 -7.09 9.66 17.01
C HIS A 472 -6.58 10.68 15.99
N ALA A 473 -7.37 11.02 14.97
CA ALA A 473 -6.93 11.88 13.88
C ALA A 473 -6.64 13.32 14.30
N ARG A 474 -7.35 13.85 15.31
CA ARG A 474 -7.17 15.21 15.84
C ARG A 474 -6.37 15.26 17.14
N CYS A 475 -5.83 14.13 17.59
CA CYS A 475 -5.07 14.02 18.85
C CYS A 475 -5.81 14.66 20.04
N ILE A 476 -7.13 14.46 20.13
CA ILE A 476 -7.96 15.04 21.21
C ILE A 476 -7.54 14.43 22.54
N THR A 477 -7.28 15.27 23.53
CA THR A 477 -6.83 14.85 24.88
C THR A 477 -7.91 14.92 25.94
N ASP A 478 -9.02 15.61 25.67
CA ASP A 478 -10.16 15.75 26.58
C ASP A 478 -11.34 14.86 26.16
N ALA A 479 -11.81 14.02 27.08
CA ALA A 479 -12.98 13.16 26.90
C ALA A 479 -14.29 13.82 27.42
N GLY A 480 -14.19 14.95 28.11
CA GLY A 480 -15.30 15.65 28.78
C GLY A 480 -16.52 15.95 27.90
N PRO A 481 -16.39 16.22 26.58
CA PRO A 481 -17.56 16.42 25.73
C PRO A 481 -18.46 15.19 25.56
N TRP A 482 -17.97 13.98 25.84
CA TRP A 482 -18.71 12.72 25.62
C TRP A 482 -18.86 11.86 26.87
N VAL A 483 -18.09 12.13 27.92
CA VAL A 483 -18.08 11.34 29.16
C VAL A 483 -18.04 12.28 30.36
N ASP A 484 -18.78 11.95 31.42
CA ASP A 484 -18.79 12.75 32.64
C ASP A 484 -17.47 12.65 33.43
N ALA A 485 -17.19 13.68 34.23
CA ALA A 485 -15.92 13.82 34.94
C ALA A 485 -15.72 12.83 36.09
N ASP A 486 -16.78 12.23 36.63
CA ASP A 486 -16.66 11.19 37.67
C ASP A 486 -16.17 9.88 37.03
N THR A 487 -16.81 9.48 35.92
CA THR A 487 -16.44 8.28 35.14
C THR A 487 -15.00 8.38 34.60
N ILE A 488 -14.59 9.54 34.07
CA ILE A 488 -13.21 9.76 33.59
C ILE A 488 -12.19 9.52 34.71
N ARG A 489 -12.43 10.08 35.91
CA ARG A 489 -11.54 9.93 37.06
C ARG A 489 -11.45 8.49 37.55
N GLU A 490 -12.58 7.79 37.64
CA GLU A 490 -12.62 6.39 38.07
C GLU A 490 -11.84 5.48 37.11
N VAL A 491 -12.06 5.64 35.80
CA VAL A 491 -11.36 4.86 34.76
C VAL A 491 -9.85 5.14 34.77
N HIS A 492 -9.44 6.40 34.95
CA HIS A 492 -8.02 6.75 35.07
C HIS A 492 -7.36 6.12 36.30
N SER A 493 -8.02 6.16 37.46
CA SER A 493 -7.50 5.52 38.68
C SER A 493 -7.29 4.02 38.47
N VAL A 494 -8.28 3.32 37.90
CA VAL A 494 -8.19 1.88 37.64
C VAL A 494 -7.12 1.56 36.60
N TYR A 495 -7.00 2.37 35.55
CA TYR A 495 -5.99 2.18 34.51
C TYR A 495 -4.56 2.31 35.06
N ASP A 496 -4.34 3.25 35.98
CA ASP A 496 -3.06 3.47 36.64
C ASP A 496 -2.72 2.36 37.65
N ASP A 497 -3.70 1.91 38.43
CA ASP A 497 -3.54 0.79 39.37
C ASP A 497 -3.13 -0.51 38.65
N LEU A 498 -3.60 -0.70 37.41
CA LEU A 498 -3.28 -1.84 36.55
C LEU A 498 -1.98 -1.66 35.74
N GLN A 499 -1.22 -0.59 36.00
CA GLN A 499 0.03 -0.28 35.30
C GLN A 499 -0.14 -0.13 33.78
N ALA A 500 -1.16 0.62 33.35
CA ALA A 500 -1.42 0.92 31.94
C ALA A 500 -1.53 -0.33 31.04
N PRO A 501 -2.53 -1.20 31.27
CA PRO A 501 -2.66 -2.45 30.54
C PRO A 501 -2.94 -2.22 29.04
N ASP A 502 -2.30 -3.01 28.18
CA ASP A 502 -2.48 -2.93 26.71
C ASP A 502 -3.93 -3.21 26.25
N ARG A 503 -4.68 -3.98 27.04
CA ARG A 503 -6.05 -4.43 26.72
C ARG A 503 -7.08 -3.75 27.61
N LEU A 504 -8.28 -3.53 27.07
CA LEU A 504 -9.40 -2.94 27.80
C LEU A 504 -10.05 -3.89 28.83
N LYS A 505 -9.93 -5.21 28.62
CA LYS A 505 -10.61 -6.23 29.43
C LYS A 505 -10.23 -6.18 30.92
N PRO A 506 -8.94 -6.06 31.32
CA PRO A 506 -8.56 -5.89 32.73
C PRO A 506 -9.20 -4.68 33.41
N VAL A 507 -9.26 -3.54 32.71
CA VAL A 507 -9.89 -2.31 33.21
C VAL A 507 -11.39 -2.51 33.41
N TYR A 508 -12.06 -3.13 32.42
CA TYR A 508 -13.48 -3.46 32.49
C TYR A 508 -13.82 -4.42 33.64
N GLU A 509 -13.01 -5.45 33.85
CA GLU A 509 -13.19 -6.43 34.94
C GLU A 509 -13.00 -5.78 36.32
N GLN A 510 -12.02 -4.89 36.47
CA GLN A 510 -11.76 -4.17 37.72
C GLN A 510 -12.87 -3.17 38.07
N LEU A 511 -13.49 -2.56 37.06
CA LEU A 511 -14.68 -1.71 37.21
C LEU A 511 -15.97 -2.52 37.40
N ALA A 512 -15.89 -3.85 37.52
CA ALA A 512 -17.04 -4.76 37.65
C ALA A 512 -18.13 -4.55 36.56
N GLY A 513 -17.74 -4.08 35.38
CA GLY A 513 -18.65 -3.77 34.27
C GLY A 513 -19.52 -2.53 34.45
N ALA A 514 -19.21 -1.64 35.41
CA ALA A 514 -19.91 -0.38 35.62
C ALA A 514 -19.77 0.61 34.45
N VAL A 515 -18.67 0.49 33.68
CA VAL A 515 -18.40 1.31 32.48
C VAL A 515 -18.34 0.40 31.26
N ASP A 516 -19.05 0.77 30.19
CA ASP A 516 -19.04 -0.01 28.95
C ASP A 516 -17.74 0.16 28.15
N TYR A 517 -17.49 -0.78 27.22
CA TYR A 517 -16.27 -0.80 26.42
C TYR A 517 -16.09 0.43 25.50
N ASP A 518 -17.17 1.06 25.06
CA ASP A 518 -17.10 2.22 24.17
C ASP A 518 -16.67 3.46 24.95
N THR A 519 -17.23 3.64 26.15
CA THR A 519 -16.85 4.69 27.10
C THR A 519 -15.38 4.52 27.52
N LEU A 520 -14.95 3.29 27.85
CA LEU A 520 -13.54 3.00 28.12
C LEU A 520 -12.62 3.36 26.95
N ARG A 521 -13.04 3.10 25.71
CA ARG A 521 -12.25 3.40 24.51
C ARG A 521 -12.07 4.90 24.32
N ILE A 522 -13.12 5.71 24.53
CA ILE A 522 -13.04 7.18 24.43
C ILE A 522 -12.03 7.73 25.43
N ILE A 523 -12.19 7.39 26.71
CA ILE A 523 -11.35 7.90 27.80
C ILE A 523 -9.88 7.53 27.59
N LEU A 524 -9.60 6.26 27.27
CA LEU A 524 -8.22 5.77 27.15
C LEU A 524 -7.56 6.20 25.84
N THR A 525 -8.32 6.45 24.77
CA THR A 525 -7.76 7.11 23.56
C THR A 525 -7.32 8.54 23.87
N CYS A 526 -8.17 9.34 24.54
CA CYS A 526 -7.81 10.70 24.92
C CYS A 526 -6.58 10.75 25.86
N ARG A 527 -6.51 9.81 26.82
CA ARG A 527 -5.35 9.69 27.71
C ARG A 527 -4.07 9.36 26.94
N ARG A 528 -4.11 8.38 26.03
CA ARG A 528 -2.94 8.01 25.21
C ARG A 528 -2.46 9.16 24.34
N ASN A 529 -3.39 9.97 23.82
CA ASN A 529 -3.04 11.19 23.10
C ASN A 529 -2.35 12.21 24.02
N ALA A 530 -2.83 12.37 25.26
CA ALA A 530 -2.20 13.25 26.26
C ALA A 530 -0.82 12.77 26.70
N ASP A 531 -0.66 11.46 26.92
CA ASP A 531 0.62 10.84 27.24
C ASP A 531 1.61 11.07 26.09
N ALA A 532 1.20 10.84 24.85
CA ALA A 532 2.01 11.09 23.65
C ALA A 532 2.43 12.56 23.53
N ALA A 533 1.52 13.50 23.79
CA ALA A 533 1.82 14.94 23.78
C ALA A 533 2.82 15.35 24.89
N ASN A 534 2.85 14.63 26.02
CA ASN A 534 3.79 14.86 27.11
C ASN A 534 5.14 14.12 26.94
N THR A 535 5.27 13.25 25.92
CA THR A 535 6.52 12.53 25.63
C THR A 535 7.30 13.09 24.44
N GLU A 536 6.79 14.12 23.76
CA GLU A 536 7.56 14.88 22.78
C GLU A 536 8.46 15.90 23.51
N PRO A 537 9.78 15.92 23.24
CA PRO A 537 10.73 16.84 23.87
C PRO A 537 10.54 18.31 23.45
#